data_AF-A0A520A3C1-F1
#
_entry.id   AF-A0A520A3C1-F1
#
_cell.length_a   1.000
_cell.length_b   1.000
_cell.length_c   1.000
_cell.angle_alpha   90.00
_cell.angle_beta   90.00
_cell.angle_gamma   90.00
#
_symmetry.space_group_name_H-M   'P 1'
#
loop_
_entity.id
_entity.type
_entity.pdbx_description
1 polymer ?
#
loop_
_entity_poly.entity_id
_entity_poly.type
_entity_poly.pdbx_seq_one_letter_code
_entity_poly.pdbx_strand_id
1 'polypeptide(L)'
;MTIPRLRQLRRDKTLFGLAMNAIRLHLEEEDRLAQQPQLREEPDAELQLIQYSIDQWAGLGTGYIMRKFRCSMAQAMQLLGELQNELKMNVSVPELRQVPFTHALAMPPELAAAQPPTQAE
;
A
#
# COMPACT_ATOMS: atom_id res chain seq x y z
N MET A 1 -0.54 -12.38 -23.43
CA MET A 1 -0.17 -11.27 -22.54
C MET A 1 0.84 -11.81 -21.54
N THR A 2 2.04 -11.23 -21.47
CA THR A 2 3.10 -11.71 -20.56
C THR A 2 2.86 -11.10 -19.18
N ILE A 3 2.65 -11.93 -18.18
CA ILE A 3 2.54 -11.48 -16.78
C ILE A 3 3.87 -10.79 -16.41
N PRO A 4 3.85 -9.55 -15.89
CA PRO A 4 5.08 -8.85 -15.51
C PRO A 4 5.80 -9.65 -14.41
N ARG A 5 7.11 -9.81 -14.56
CA ARG A 5 7.92 -10.51 -13.56
C ARG A 5 8.07 -9.62 -12.32
N LEU A 6 8.04 -10.19 -11.13
CA LEU A 6 8.21 -9.49 -9.85
C LEU A 6 9.39 -8.48 -9.85
N ARG A 7 10.52 -8.89 -10.43
CA ARG A 7 11.71 -8.03 -10.58
C ARG A 7 11.46 -6.74 -11.38
N GLN A 8 10.52 -6.74 -12.32
CA GLN A 8 10.13 -5.56 -13.08
C GLN A 8 9.29 -4.61 -12.23
N LEU A 9 8.36 -5.15 -11.42
CA LEU A 9 7.56 -4.36 -10.49
C LEU A 9 8.45 -3.67 -9.45
N ARG A 10 9.43 -4.39 -8.89
CA ARG A 10 10.37 -3.83 -7.91
C ARG A 10 11.22 -2.67 -8.42
N ARG A 11 11.56 -2.67 -9.71
CA ARG A 11 12.39 -1.62 -10.34
C ARG A 11 11.60 -0.37 -10.68
N ASP A 12 10.28 -0.44 -10.60
CA ASP A 12 9.41 0.69 -10.83
C ASP A 12 9.39 1.60 -9.59
N LYS A 13 9.95 2.81 -9.72
CA LYS A 13 10.06 3.75 -8.60
C LYS A 13 8.69 4.17 -8.05
N THR A 14 7.70 4.34 -8.91
CA THR A 14 6.35 4.73 -8.49
C THR A 14 5.74 3.59 -7.69
N LEU A 15 5.74 2.39 -8.25
CA LEU A 15 5.15 1.24 -7.59
C LEU A 15 5.87 0.87 -6.29
N PHE A 16 7.20 0.97 -6.28
CA PHE A 16 8.00 0.79 -5.08
C PHE A 16 7.58 1.80 -4.00
N GLY A 17 7.43 3.08 -4.34
CA GLY A 17 6.97 4.09 -3.38
C GLY A 17 5.57 3.81 -2.82
N LEU A 18 4.62 3.46 -3.69
CA LEU A 18 3.25 3.10 -3.30
C LEU A 18 3.23 1.88 -2.36
N ALA A 19 3.95 0.82 -2.72
CA ALA A 19 4.05 -0.39 -1.91
C ALA A 19 4.74 -0.14 -0.57
N MET A 20 5.80 0.66 -0.54
CA MET A 20 6.53 0.98 0.69
C MET A 20 5.70 1.82 1.66
N ASN A 21 4.87 2.74 1.16
CA ASN A 21 3.96 3.50 2.02
C ASN A 21 2.89 2.60 2.65
N ALA A 22 2.29 1.69 1.87
CA ALA A 22 1.36 0.69 2.41
C ALA A 22 2.02 -0.22 3.45
N ILE A 23 3.25 -0.69 3.20
CA ILE A 23 3.99 -1.53 4.15
C ILE A 23 4.26 -0.79 5.47
N ARG A 24 4.67 0.49 5.43
CA ARG A 24 4.92 1.27 6.65
C ARG A 24 3.65 1.42 7.50
N LEU A 25 2.51 1.65 6.86
CA LEU A 25 1.24 1.75 7.57
C LEU A 25 0.78 0.41 8.13
N HIS A 26 0.98 -0.70 7.42
CA HIS A 26 0.72 -2.04 7.96
C HIS A 26 1.60 -2.36 9.19
N LEU A 27 2.86 -1.93 9.20
CA LEU A 27 3.71 -2.10 10.38
C LEU A 27 3.15 -1.32 11.58
N GLU A 28 2.68 -0.09 11.36
CA GLU A 28 2.05 0.71 12.42
C GLU A 28 0.73 0.08 12.88
N GLU A 29 -0.11 -0.41 11.95
CA GLU A 29 -1.32 -1.16 12.27
C GLU A 29 -1.01 -2.40 13.12
N GLU A 30 -0.04 -3.22 12.71
CA GLU A 30 0.39 -4.42 13.43
C GLU A 30 0.88 -4.06 14.85
N ASP A 31 1.71 -3.02 14.98
CA ASP A 31 2.24 -2.55 16.27
C ASP A 31 1.11 -2.06 17.19
N ARG A 32 0.16 -1.28 16.68
CA ARG A 32 -1.00 -0.82 17.45
C ARG A 32 -1.88 -1.97 17.91
N LEU A 33 -2.19 -2.90 17.02
CA LEU A 33 -3.01 -4.07 17.34
C LEU A 33 -2.30 -5.02 18.33
N ALA A 34 -0.97 -5.05 18.34
CA ALA A 34 -0.20 -5.80 19.34
C ALA A 34 -0.24 -5.13 20.72
N GLN A 35 -0.18 -3.79 20.77
CA GLN A 35 -0.24 -3.02 22.01
C GLN A 35 -1.66 -2.94 22.58
N GLN A 36 -2.68 -2.87 21.72
CA GLN A 36 -4.07 -2.69 22.08
C GLN A 36 -4.96 -3.67 21.28
N PRO A 37 -4.97 -4.97 21.63
CA PRO A 37 -5.73 -5.98 20.89
C PRO A 37 -7.23 -5.70 20.78
N GLN A 38 -7.81 -4.97 21.73
CA GLN A 38 -9.21 -4.56 21.72
C GLN A 38 -9.60 -3.71 20.49
N LEU A 39 -8.62 -3.01 19.89
CA LEU A 39 -8.85 -2.21 18.69
C LEU A 39 -9.19 -3.06 17.45
N ARG A 40 -9.05 -4.39 17.51
CA ARG A 40 -9.51 -5.29 16.43
C ARG A 40 -11.03 -5.30 16.29
N GLU A 41 -11.74 -5.16 17.40
CA GLU A 41 -13.21 -5.19 17.43
C GLU A 41 -13.77 -3.77 17.34
N GLU A 42 -13.12 -2.82 18.00
CA GLU A 42 -13.53 -1.42 18.01
C GLU A 42 -12.33 -0.51 17.64
N PRO A 43 -12.07 -0.31 16.33
CA PRO A 43 -10.99 0.55 15.87
C PRO A 43 -11.24 2.01 16.27
N ASP A 44 -10.25 2.63 16.91
CA ASP A 44 -10.26 4.06 17.16
C ASP A 44 -10.08 4.87 15.86
N ALA A 45 -10.31 6.19 15.93
CA ALA A 45 -10.22 7.06 14.76
C ALA A 45 -8.84 7.05 14.08
N GLU A 46 -7.77 6.81 14.84
CA GLU A 46 -6.42 6.80 14.31
C GLU A 46 -6.11 5.48 13.58
N LEU A 47 -6.52 4.34 14.15
CA LEU A 47 -6.44 3.04 13.49
C LEU A 47 -7.30 3.01 12.23
N GLN A 48 -8.50 3.59 12.27
CA GLN A 48 -9.35 3.75 11.09
C GLN A 48 -8.65 4.59 10.00
N LEU A 49 -7.97 5.67 10.38
CA LEU A 49 -7.22 6.49 9.44
C LEU A 49 -6.05 5.71 8.81
N ILE A 50 -5.33 4.92 9.60
CA ILE A 50 -4.25 4.05 9.10
C ILE A 50 -4.80 3.03 8.10
N GLN A 51 -5.89 2.34 8.45
CA GLN A 51 -6.55 1.34 7.59
C GLN A 51 -7.06 1.95 6.29
N TYR A 52 -7.73 3.10 6.38
CA TYR A 52 -8.18 3.84 5.21
C TYR A 52 -7.00 4.25 4.30
N SER A 53 -5.89 4.69 4.90
CA SER A 53 -4.69 5.08 4.15
C SER A 53 -4.03 3.88 3.47
N ILE A 54 -4.01 2.71 4.12
CA ILE A 54 -3.55 1.44 3.52
C ILE A 54 -4.37 1.14 2.26
N ASP A 55 -5.70 1.16 2.36
CA ASP A 55 -6.60 0.89 1.24
C ASP A 55 -6.38 1.87 0.09
N GLN A 56 -6.15 3.14 0.41
CA GLN A 56 -5.82 4.15 -0.58
C GLN A 56 -4.52 3.84 -1.35
N TRP A 57 -3.42 3.52 -0.65
CA TRP A 57 -2.15 3.17 -1.31
C TRP A 57 -2.25 1.87 -2.10
N ALA A 58 -2.98 0.87 -1.59
CA ALA A 58 -3.25 -0.38 -2.28
C ALA A 58 -4.08 -0.16 -3.55
N GLY A 59 -5.09 0.71 -3.49
CA GLY A 59 -5.92 1.11 -4.63
C GLY A 59 -5.11 1.82 -5.70
N LEU A 60 -4.25 2.78 -5.32
CA LEU A 60 -3.35 3.47 -6.25
C LEU A 60 -2.35 2.50 -6.90
N GLY A 61 -1.74 1.61 -6.11
CA GLY A 61 -0.80 0.59 -6.60
C GLY A 61 -1.45 -0.36 -7.60
N THR A 62 -2.64 -0.86 -7.25
CA THR A 62 -3.45 -1.73 -8.11
C THR A 62 -3.82 -1.03 -9.41
N GLY A 63 -4.35 0.20 -9.34
CA GLY A 63 -4.70 1.00 -10.51
C GLY A 63 -3.49 1.33 -11.41
N TYR A 64 -2.32 1.58 -10.81
CA TYR A 64 -1.08 1.78 -11.54
C TYR A 64 -0.66 0.52 -12.31
N ILE A 65 -0.69 -0.65 -11.66
CA ILE A 65 -0.36 -1.94 -12.29
C ILE A 65 -1.33 -2.24 -13.44
N MET A 66 -2.63 -2.09 -13.22
CA MET A 66 -3.66 -2.32 -14.24
C MET A 66 -3.39 -1.47 -15.50
N ARG A 67 -3.15 -0.16 -15.32
CA ARG A 67 -2.91 0.76 -16.44
C ARG A 67 -1.60 0.45 -17.16
N LYS A 68 -0.53 0.16 -16.42
CA LYS A 68 0.80 -0.05 -16.98
C LYS A 68 0.95 -1.39 -17.69
N PHE A 69 0.41 -2.45 -17.10
CA PHE A 69 0.60 -3.83 -17.58
C PHE A 69 -0.63 -4.38 -18.31
N ARG A 70 -1.72 -3.60 -18.41
CA ARG A 70 -2.98 -3.96 -19.09
C ARG A 70 -3.52 -5.32 -18.62
N CYS A 71 -3.59 -5.50 -17.30
CA CYS A 71 -4.07 -6.71 -16.65
C CYS A 71 -5.37 -6.47 -15.88
N SER A 72 -6.04 -7.54 -15.47
CA SER A 72 -7.27 -7.45 -14.66
C SER A 72 -6.97 -6.96 -13.24
N MET A 73 -7.99 -6.46 -12.55
CA MET A 73 -7.88 -6.04 -11.15
C MET A 73 -7.37 -7.19 -10.26
N ALA A 74 -7.90 -8.41 -10.43
CA ALA A 74 -7.45 -9.58 -9.68
C ALA A 74 -5.95 -9.86 -9.87
N GLN A 75 -5.47 -9.79 -11.13
CA GLN A 75 -4.05 -9.96 -11.43
C GLN A 75 -3.20 -8.83 -10.84
N ALA A 76 -3.68 -7.58 -10.90
CA ALA A 76 -2.97 -6.44 -10.35
C ALA A 76 -2.85 -6.50 -8.82
N MET A 77 -3.92 -6.88 -8.13
CA MET A 77 -3.90 -7.09 -6.67
C MET A 77 -2.93 -8.21 -6.28
N GLN A 78 -2.94 -9.33 -7.02
CA GLN A 78 -2.00 -10.41 -6.79
C GLN A 78 -0.54 -9.95 -6.94
N LEU A 79 -0.22 -9.25 -8.04
CA LEU A 79 1.13 -8.74 -8.30
C LEU A 79 1.57 -7.71 -7.24
N LEU A 80 0.65 -6.87 -6.76
CA LEU A 80 0.92 -5.92 -5.69
C LEU A 80 1.22 -6.64 -4.38
N GLY A 81 0.43 -7.66 -4.02
CA GLY A 81 0.65 -8.48 -2.83
C GLY A 81 1.98 -9.24 -2.87
N GLU A 82 2.31 -9.83 -4.03
CA GLU A 82 3.61 -10.47 -4.24
C GLU A 82 4.77 -9.49 -4.07
N LEU A 83 4.65 -8.27 -4.61
CA LEU A 83 5.65 -7.22 -4.44
C LEU A 83 5.78 -6.82 -2.96
N GLN A 84 4.67 -6.58 -2.27
CA GLN A 84 4.70 -6.18 -0.86
C GLN A 84 5.35 -7.26 0.01
N ASN A 85 5.05 -8.53 -0.24
CA ASN A 85 5.68 -9.65 0.45
C ASN A 85 7.19 -9.72 0.17
N GLU A 86 7.61 -9.57 -1.09
CA GLU A 86 9.04 -9.53 -1.44
C GLU A 86 9.76 -8.38 -0.71
N LEU A 87 9.15 -7.19 -0.69
CA LEU A 87 9.71 -6.03 -0.02
C LEU A 87 9.79 -6.22 1.50
N LYS A 88 8.75 -6.75 2.15
CA LYS A 88 8.75 -7.08 3.58
C LYS A 88 9.86 -8.09 3.95
N MET A 89 10.16 -9.04 3.06
CA MET A 89 11.23 -10.03 3.29
C MET A 89 12.64 -9.50 3.05
N ASN A 90 12.81 -8.47 2.23
CA ASN A 90 14.13 -7.97 1.81
C ASN A 90 14.52 -6.61 2.40
N VAL A 91 13.56 -5.85 2.95
CA VAL A 91 13.81 -4.57 3.61
C VAL A 91 13.68 -4.77 5.11
N SER A 92 14.66 -4.29 5.88
CA SER A 92 14.62 -4.47 7.32
C SER A 92 13.57 -3.55 7.97
N VAL A 93 12.86 -4.06 8.97
CA VAL A 93 11.89 -3.27 9.74
C VAL A 93 12.52 -2.02 10.38
N PRO A 94 13.75 -2.06 10.95
CA PRO A 94 14.41 -0.86 11.46
C PRO A 94 14.61 0.22 10.39
N GLU A 95 14.98 -0.15 9.15
CA GLU A 95 15.11 0.81 8.04
C GLU A 95 13.76 1.42 7.65
N LEU A 96 12.70 0.62 7.64
CA LEU A 96 11.35 1.10 7.34
C LEU A 96 10.88 2.15 8.34
N ARG A 97 11.20 1.96 9.62
CA ARG A 97 10.84 2.86 10.73
C ARG A 97 11.65 4.16 10.79
N GLN A 98 12.74 4.29 10.04
CA GLN A 98 13.48 5.57 9.96
C GLN A 98 12.64 6.66 9.28
N VAL A 99 11.65 6.29 8.47
CA VAL A 99 10.70 7.21 7.87
C VAL A 99 9.42 7.20 8.71
N PRO A 100 8.99 8.35 9.26
CA PRO A 100 7.76 8.42 10.04
C PRO A 100 6.55 7.92 9.24
N PHE A 101 5.70 7.10 9.86
CA PHE A 101 4.47 6.61 9.22
C PHE A 101 3.52 7.74 8.84
N THR A 102 3.59 8.89 9.52
CA THR A 102 2.82 10.11 9.22
C THR A 102 3.05 10.62 7.79
N HIS A 103 4.23 10.37 7.20
CA HIS A 103 4.49 10.69 5.80
C HIS A 103 3.68 9.80 4.84
N ALA A 104 3.30 8.60 5.27
CA ALA A 104 2.42 7.70 4.53
C ALA A 104 0.93 8.00 4.79
N LEU A 105 0.57 8.75 5.85
CA LEU A 105 -0.82 9.22 6.03
C LEU A 105 -1.17 10.35 5.05
N ALA A 106 -0.19 11.17 4.68
CA ALA A 106 -0.40 12.26 3.73
C ALA A 106 -0.24 11.75 2.30
N MET A 107 -1.34 11.73 1.54
CA MET A 107 -1.26 11.47 0.11
C MET A 107 -0.78 12.73 -0.63
N PRO A 108 0.27 12.65 -1.46
CA PRO A 108 0.67 13.75 -2.32
C PRO A 108 -0.49 14.17 -3.22
N PRO A 109 -0.74 15.48 -3.41
CA PRO A 109 -1.86 15.98 -4.22
C PRO A 109 -1.87 15.43 -5.65
N GLU A 110 -0.68 15.19 -6.20
CA GLU A 110 -0.45 14.64 -7.54
C GLU A 110 -1.00 13.20 -7.69
N LEU A 111 -1.00 12.43 -6.60
CA LEU A 111 -1.53 11.07 -6.56
C LEU A 111 -3.02 11.05 -6.23
N ALA A 112 -3.50 12.02 -5.44
CA ALA A 112 -4.92 12.20 -5.17
C ALA A 112 -5.71 12.53 -6.46
N ALA A 113 -5.13 13.34 -7.35
CA ALA A 113 -5.74 13.66 -8.65
C ALA A 113 -5.76 12.49 -9.66
N ALA A 114 -4.99 11.42 -9.40
CA ALA A 114 -4.90 10.25 -10.27
C ALA A 114 -5.90 9.12 -9.91
N GLN A 115 -6.72 9.35 -8.87
CA GLN A 115 -7.88 8.51 -8.57
C GLN A 115 -8.94 8.76 -9.65
N PRO A 116 -9.44 7.72 -10.35
CA PRO A 116 -10.63 7.90 -11.16
C PRO A 116 -11.78 8.36 -10.24
N PRO A 117 -12.69 9.23 -10.70
CA PRO A 117 -13.82 9.63 -9.89
C PRO A 117 -14.57 8.36 -9.50
N THR A 118 -14.57 8.03 -8.21
CA THR A 118 -15.46 7.02 -7.65
C THR A 118 -16.87 7.50 -7.97
N GLN A 119 -17.53 6.87 -8.94
CA GLN A 119 -18.93 7.13 -9.20
C GLN A 119 -19.67 6.73 -7.91
N ALA A 120 -20.17 7.72 -7.19
CA ALA A 120 -21.22 7.51 -6.22
C ALA A 120 -22.45 7.03 -7.01
N GLU A 121 -22.84 5.78 -6.80
CA GLU A 121 -24.22 5.31 -7.03
C GLU A 121 -25.07 5.62 -5.79
#